data_AF-A0A2U1AGY5-F1
#
_entry.id   AF-A0A2U1AGY5-F1
#
_cell.length_a   1.000
_cell.length_b   1.000
_cell.length_c   1.000
_cell.angle_alpha   90.00
_cell.angle_beta   90.00
_cell.angle_gamma   90.00
#
_symmetry.space_group_name_H-M   'P 1'
#
loop_
_entity.id
_entity.type
_entity.pdbx_description
1 polymer ?
#
loop_
_entity_poly.entity_id
_entity_poly.type
_entity_poly.pdbx_seq_one_letter_code
_entity_poly.pdbx_strand_id
1 'polypeptide(L)' 'MFHNSLDIHEIKELHLNTLVSFGCGAIRKIEEIAAALEKRGVRSLPAVTGRGAYKTTGT' A
#
# COMPACT_ATOMS: atom_id res chain seq x y z
N MET A 1 22.42 7.14 -16.01
CA MET A 1 21.44 7.90 -16.81
C MET A 1 20.16 8.03 -16.00
N PHE A 2 19.85 9.23 -15.50
CA PHE A 2 18.52 9.51 -14.94
C PHE A 2 17.55 9.66 -16.12
N HIS A 3 16.55 8.78 -16.21
CA HIS A 3 15.49 8.89 -17.20
C HIS A 3 14.52 9.99 -16.75
N ASN A 4 14.34 11.03 -17.58
CA ASN A 4 13.42 12.15 -17.31
C ASN A 4 11.93 11.80 -17.52
N SER A 5 11.58 10.51 -17.63
CA SER A 5 10.24 10.03 -18.01
C SER A 5 9.69 8.98 -17.04
N LEU A 6 10.02 9.05 -15.76
CA LEU A 6 9.43 8.17 -14.75
C LEU A 6 7.99 8.60 -14.45
N ASP A 7 7.03 7.76 -14.80
CA ASP A 7 5.65 7.92 -14.34
C ASP A 7 5.60 7.66 -12.83
N ILE A 8 5.42 8.74 -12.07
CA ILE A 8 5.35 8.68 -10.61
C ILE A 8 4.08 7.99 -10.11
N HIS A 9 3.04 7.90 -10.93
CA HIS A 9 1.78 7.23 -10.60
C HIS A 9 1.82 5.74 -10.86
N GLU A 10 2.89 5.25 -11.49
CA GLU A 10 3.11 3.83 -11.64
C GLU A 10 3.44 3.20 -10.28
N ILE A 11 2.62 2.21 -9.88
CA ILE A 11 2.87 1.39 -8.71
C ILE A 11 3.58 0.12 -9.19
N LYS A 12 4.79 -0.12 -8.69
CA LYS A 12 5.55 -1.36 -8.92
C LYS A 12 5.28 -2.35 -7.79
N GLU A 13 5.08 -3.62 -8.15
CA GLU A 13 5.05 -4.71 -7.19
C GLU A 13 6.40 -5.40 -7.15
N LEU A 14 7.00 -5.46 -5.97
CA LEU A 14 8.25 -6.15 -5.72
C LEU A 14 7.93 -7.45 -4.99
N HIS A 15 8.22 -8.57 -5.64
CA HIS A 15 7.99 -9.91 -5.10
C HIS A 15 9.24 -10.36 -4.36
N LEU A 16 9.21 -10.21 -3.03
CA LEU A 16 10.21 -10.76 -2.11
C LEU A 16 9.57 -11.88 -1.29
N ASN A 17 10.10 -12.17 -0.10
CA ASN A 17 9.37 -12.98 0.89
C ASN A 17 8.02 -12.32 1.28
N THR A 18 7.90 -11.00 1.10
CA THR A 18 6.66 -10.24 1.20
C THR A 18 6.35 -9.56 -0.12
N LEU A 19 5.07 -9.38 -0.43
CA LEU A 19 4.62 -8.56 -1.55
C LEU A 19 4.71 -7.09 -1.14
N VAL A 20 5.50 -6.30 -1.85
CA VAL A 20 5.67 -4.87 -1.59
C VAL A 20 5.12 -4.07 -2.77
N SER A 21 4.11 -3.24 -2.53
CA SER A 21 3.64 -2.23 -3.49
C SER A 21 4.40 -0.92 -3.27
N PHE A 22 5.12 -0.45 -4.28
CA PHE A 22 6.00 0.72 -4.22
C PHE A 22 5.65 1.73 -5.31
N GLY A 23 5.38 2.97 -4.92
CA GLY A 23 5.05 4.07 -5.85
C GLY A 23 4.11 5.11 -5.25
N CYS A 24 3.93 6.26 -5.93
CA CYS A 24 2.94 7.24 -5.51
C CYS A 24 1.54 6.65 -5.70
N GLY A 25 0.73 6.63 -4.64
CA GLY A 25 -0.59 6.01 -4.68
C GLY A 25 -0.62 4.52 -4.33
N ALA A 26 0.48 3.93 -3.84
CA ALA A 26 0.47 2.56 -3.30
C ALA A 26 -0.64 2.33 -2.25
N ILE A 27 -1.08 3.37 -1.56
CA ILE A 27 -2.25 3.33 -0.65
C ILE A 27 -3.53 2.81 -1.34
N ARG A 28 -3.70 3.00 -2.65
CA ARG A 28 -4.86 2.50 -3.41
C ARG A 28 -4.93 0.97 -3.43
N LYS A 29 -3.81 0.27 -3.22
CA LYS A 29 -3.75 -1.19 -3.11
C LYS A 29 -4.36 -1.72 -1.81
N ILE A 30 -4.75 -0.85 -0.87
CA ILE A 30 -5.38 -1.28 0.39
C ILE A 30 -6.69 -2.04 0.17
N GLU A 31 -7.44 -1.73 -0.88
CA GLU A 31 -8.70 -2.42 -1.22
C GLU A 31 -8.44 -3.87 -1.63
N GLU A 32 -7.39 -4.12 -2.41
CA GLU A 32 -6.96 -5.47 -2.80
C GLU A 32 -6.54 -6.30 -1.57
N ILE A 33 -5.80 -5.67 -0.64
CA ILE A 33 -5.38 -6.29 0.62
C ILE A 33 -6.60 -6.61 1.49
N ALA A 34 -7.54 -5.67 1.62
CA ALA A 34 -8.77 -5.86 2.41
C ALA A 34 -9.62 -7.01 1.85
N ALA A 35 -9.81 -7.09 0.53
CA ALA A 35 -10.53 -8.18 -0.11
C ALA A 35 -9.85 -9.54 0.09
N ALA A 36 -8.51 -9.58 0.08
CA ALA A 36 -7.75 -10.81 0.37
C ALA A 36 -7.89 -11.26 1.83
N LEU A 37 -7.94 -10.32 2.78
CA LEU A 37 -8.16 -10.61 4.19
C LEU A 37 -9.60 -11.07 4.47
N GLU A 38 -10.59 -10.46 3.80
CA GLU A 38 -11.98 -10.88 3.88
C GLU A 38 -12.18 -12.31 3.36
N LYS A 39 -11.57 -12.66 2.23
CA LYS A 39 -11.54 -14.04 1.69
C LYS A 39 -10.95 -15.05 2.68
N ARG A 40 -10.06 -14.61 3.57
CA ARG A 40 -9.47 -15.43 4.65
C ARG A 40 -10.32 -15.46 5.92
N GLY A 41 -11.50 -14.84 5.91
CA GLY A 41 -12.42 -14.75 7.04
C GLY A 41 -12.04 -13.69 8.08
N VAL A 42 -11.09 -12.81 7.77
CA VAL A 42 -10.64 -11.76 8.69
C VAL A 42 -11.48 -10.51 8.51
N ARG A 43 -12.26 -10.14 9.54
CA ARG A 43 -13.19 -9.00 9.51
C ARG A 43 -12.74 -7.79 10.32
N SER A 44 -11.79 -7.96 11.23
CA SER A 44 -11.31 -6.91 12.13
C SER A 44 -9.82 -7.08 12.40
N LEU A 45 -9.08 -5.99 12.39
CA LEU A 45 -7.62 -5.95 12.54
C LEU A 45 -7.24 -4.72 13.38
N PRO A 46 -6.28 -4.81 14.31
CA PRO A 46 -5.72 -3.63 14.94
C PRO A 46 -4.79 -2.90 13.96
N ALA A 47 -5.07 -1.63 13.69
CA ALA A 47 -4.17 -0.76 12.94
C ALA A 47 -3.21 -0.03 13.90
N VAL A 48 -1.97 -0.49 13.96
CA VAL A 48 -0.93 0.12 14.80
C VAL A 48 -0.18 1.17 13.99
N THR A 49 -0.25 2.44 14.41
CA THR A 49 0.37 3.56 13.69
C THR A 49 1.09 4.51 14.66
N GLY A 50 2.03 5.30 14.14
CA GLY A 50 2.65 6.38 14.92
C GLY A 50 1.64 7.48 15.28
N ARG A 51 1.97 8.29 16.29
CA ARG A 51 1.14 9.42 16.79
C ARG A 51 0.94 10.47 15.68
N GLY A 52 -0.01 10.25 14.78
CA GLY A 52 -0.38 11.19 13.72
C GLY A 52 -0.26 10.66 12.30
N ALA A 53 0.45 9.55 12.06
CA ALA A 53 0.67 9.04 10.70
C ALA A 53 -0.65 8.86 9.93
N TYR A 54 -1.62 8.16 10.50
CA TYR A 54 -2.92 7.95 9.85
C TYR A 54 -3.75 9.23 9.67
N LYS A 55 -3.47 10.30 10.43
CA LYS A 55 -4.22 11.57 10.37
C LYS A 55 -3.62 12.57 9.40
N THR A 56 -2.29 12.59 9.30
CA THR A 56 -1.56 13.58 8.49
C THR A 56 -1.23 13.07 7.11
N THR A 57 -1.19 11.75 6.93
CA THR A 57 -0.90 11.12 5.63
C THR A 57 -2.07 10.31 5.09
N GLY A 58 -3.24 10.36 5.76
CA GLY A 58 -4.45 9.65 5.38
C GLY A 58 -5.58 10.62 5.01
N THR A 59 -6.12 10.44 3.80
CA THR A 59 -7.09 11.27 3.04
C THR A 59 -6.63 12.68 2.68
#